data_AF-A0A1I6HX49-F1
#
_entry.id   AF-A0A1I6HX49-F1
#
_cell.length_a   1.000
_cell.length_b   1.000
_cell.length_c   1.000
_cell.angle_alpha   90.00
_cell.angle_beta   90.00
_cell.angle_gamma   90.00
#
_symmetry.space_group_name_H-M   'P 1'
#
loop_
_entity.id
_entity.type
_entity.pdbx_description
1 polymer ?
#
loop_
_entity_poly.entity_id
_entity_poly.type
_entity_poly.pdbx_seq_one_letter_code
_entity_poly.pdbx_strand_id
1 'polypeptide(L)' 'MKALLLLVAGIGGLLEAVAPRRAVALWTRALYRNAGEAEPREWTYAAAKAEGALVAAGALVGLFRLATADDDAASAAE' A
#
# COMPACT_ATOMS: atom_id res chain seq x y z
N MET A 1 -12.26 3.73 -12.50
CA MET A 1 -12.18 3.58 -11.02
C MET A 1 -11.06 2.66 -10.56
N LYS A 2 -10.89 1.44 -11.13
CA LYS A 2 -9.84 0.48 -10.73
C LYS A 2 -8.42 1.07 -10.71
N ALA A 3 -8.01 1.81 -11.75
CA ALA A 3 -6.70 2.46 -11.80
C ALA A 3 -6.45 3.40 -10.61
N LEU A 4 -7.43 4.25 -10.27
CA LEU A 4 -7.33 5.17 -9.15
C LEU A 4 -7.19 4.42 -7.81
N LEU A 5 -7.97 3.36 -7.61
CA LEU A 5 -7.89 2.53 -6.40
C LEU A 5 -6.52 1.87 -6.26
N LEU A 6 -5.99 1.30 -7.35
CA LEU A 6 -4.65 0.70 -7.37
C LEU A 6 -3.57 1.75 -7.12
N LEU A 7 -3.70 2.94 -7.69
CA LEU A 7 -2.75 4.03 -7.47
C LEU A 7 -2.73 4.48 -6.00
N VAL A 8 -3.89 4.71 -5.40
CA VAL A 8 -4.00 5.10 -3.98
C VAL A 8 -3.45 3.99 -3.08
N ALA A 9 -3.78 2.72 -3.35
CA ALA A 9 -3.24 1.59 -2.61
C ALA A 9 -1.71 1.50 -2.75
N GLY A 10 -1.18 1.68 -3.95
CA GLY A 10 0.26 1.64 -4.21
C GLY A 10 1.03 2.73 -3.48
N ILE A 11 0.50 3.97 -3.49
CA ILE A 11 1.08 5.09 -2.74
C ILE A 11 1.01 4.82 -1.23
N GLY A 12 -0.14 4.37 -0.73
CA GLY A 12 -0.32 4.02 0.69
C GLY A 12 0.68 2.96 1.16
N GLY A 13 0.76 1.85 0.44
CA GLY A 13 1.71 0.78 0.73
C GLY A 13 3.17 1.24 0.66
N LEU A 14 3.53 2.08 -0.32
CA LEU A 14 4.89 2.63 -0.42
C LEU A 14 5.24 3.52 0.78
N LEU A 15 4.33 4.40 1.20
CA LEU A 15 4.54 5.25 2.37
C LEU A 15 4.72 4.42 3.64
N GLU A 16 3.93 3.37 3.81
CA GLU A 16 4.07 2.43 4.93
C GLU A 16 5.39 1.66 4.90
N ALA A 17 5.82 1.20 3.72
CA ALA A 17 7.10 0.51 3.55
C ALA A 17 8.32 1.40 3.87
N VAL A 18 8.26 2.68 3.50
CA VAL A 18 9.35 3.64 3.69
C VAL A 18 9.39 4.19 5.12
N ALA A 19 8.22 4.44 5.72
CA ALA A 19 8.11 5.04 7.04
C ALA A 19 7.24 4.21 8.00
N PRO A 20 7.58 2.93 8.26
CA PRO A 20 6.73 2.01 9.04
C PRO A 20 6.48 2.52 10.46
N ARG A 21 7.46 3.17 11.08
CA ARG A 21 7.30 3.76 12.43
C ARG A 21 6.25 4.87 12.46
N ARG A 22 6.18 5.69 11.43
CA ARG A 22 5.20 6.79 11.35
C ARG A 22 3.80 6.25 11.03
N ALA A 23 3.71 5.30 10.12
CA ALA A 23 2.46 4.62 9.81
C ALA A 23 1.86 3.95 11.05
N VAL A 24 2.65 3.12 11.74
CA VAL A 24 2.24 2.44 12.98
C VAL A 24 1.82 3.48 14.03
N ALA A 25 2.61 4.52 14.29
CA ALA A 25 2.25 5.54 15.28
C ALA A 25 0.93 6.27 14.94
N LEU A 26 0.69 6.58 13.67
CA LEU A 26 -0.51 7.27 13.22
C LEU A 26 -1.75 6.38 13.39
N TRP A 27 -1.65 5.10 13.00
CA TRP A 27 -2.71 4.12 13.19
C TRP A 27 -2.95 3.82 14.67
N THR A 28 -1.91 3.68 15.49
CA THR A 28 -2.04 3.51 16.94
C THR A 28 -2.78 4.69 17.55
N ARG A 29 -2.45 5.93 17.16
CA ARG A 29 -3.15 7.12 17.65
C ARG A 29 -4.61 7.21 17.19
N ALA A 30 -4.92 6.73 16.00
CA ALA A 30 -6.27 6.74 15.46
C ALA A 30 -7.16 5.66 16.08
N LEU A 31 -6.62 4.46 16.32
CA LEU A 31 -7.36 3.27 16.74
C LEU A 31 -7.44 3.11 18.26
N TYR A 32 -6.44 3.59 19.00
CA TYR A 32 -6.37 3.40 20.45
C TYR A 32 -6.72 4.68 21.19
N ARG A 33 -7.67 4.60 22.12
CA ARG A 33 -8.03 5.70 23.03
C ARG A 33 -6.85 6.11 23.92
N ASN A 34 -6.04 5.14 24.33
CA ASN A 34 -4.85 5.32 25.18
C ASN A 34 -3.57 5.01 24.38
N ALA A 35 -3.39 5.64 23.23
CA ALA A 35 -2.25 5.37 22.34
C ALA A 35 -0.87 5.55 22.98
N GLY A 36 -0.75 6.36 24.04
CA GLY A 36 0.51 6.56 24.78
C GLY A 36 0.94 5.37 25.63
N GLU A 37 0.05 4.42 25.90
CA GLU A 37 0.36 3.17 26.64
C GLU A 37 0.64 1.99 25.70
N ALA A 38 0.43 2.17 24.39
CA ALA A 38 0.65 1.13 23.42
C ALA A 38 2.12 1.13 22.97
N GLU A 39 2.89 0.13 23.40
CA GLU A 39 4.26 -0.11 22.91
C GLU A 39 4.25 -1.20 21.82
N PRO A 40 4.46 -0.84 20.53
CA PRO A 40 4.59 -1.80 19.46
C PRO A 40 5.88 -2.61 19.63
N ARG A 41 5.80 -3.92 19.47
CA ARG A 41 6.98 -4.79 19.45
C ARG A 41 7.85 -4.44 18.24
N GLU A 42 9.17 -4.63 18.32
CA GLU A 42 10.08 -4.27 17.22
C GLU A 42 9.73 -4.94 15.89
N TRP A 43 9.27 -6.21 15.94
CA TRP A 43 8.85 -6.95 14.75
C TRP A 43 7.63 -6.32 14.06
N THR A 44 6.82 -5.53 14.77
CA THR A 44 5.65 -4.85 14.20
C THR A 44 6.07 -3.88 13.11
N TYR A 45 7.20 -3.19 13.25
CA TYR A 45 7.71 -2.31 12.20
C TYR A 45 8.23 -3.08 10.99
N ALA A 46 8.81 -4.26 11.20
CA ALA A 46 9.23 -5.15 10.12
C ALA A 46 8.01 -5.71 9.37
N ALA A 47 6.95 -6.09 10.10
CA ALA A 47 5.69 -6.54 9.53
C ALA A 47 5.00 -5.44 8.72
N ALA A 48 4.85 -4.22 9.28
CA ALA A 48 4.30 -3.06 8.57
C ALA A 48 5.11 -2.74 7.31
N LYS A 49 6.44 -2.80 7.39
CA LYS A 49 7.29 -2.62 6.21
C LYS A 49 7.03 -3.67 5.12
N ALA A 50 6.89 -4.93 5.52
CA ALA A 50 6.59 -6.02 4.59
C ALA A 50 5.19 -5.88 3.98
N GLU A 51 4.18 -5.56 4.79
CA GLU A 51 2.81 -5.29 4.35
C GLU A 51 2.77 -4.18 3.32
N GLY A 52 3.33 -3.01 3.65
CA GLY A 52 3.40 -1.87 2.74
C GLY A 52 4.09 -2.22 1.42
N ALA A 53 5.19 -2.98 1.48
CA ALA A 53 5.92 -3.41 0.28
C ALA A 53 5.08 -4.36 -0.59
N LEU A 54 4.36 -5.30 0.02
CA LEU A 54 3.48 -6.23 -0.69
C LEU A 54 2.29 -5.50 -1.34
N VAL A 55 1.67 -4.56 -0.62
CA VAL A 55 0.58 -3.72 -1.15
C VAL A 55 1.08 -2.88 -2.33
N ALA A 56 2.23 -2.23 -2.19
CA ALA A 56 2.84 -1.44 -3.27
C ALA A 56 3.15 -2.30 -4.51
N ALA A 57 3.76 -3.48 -4.31
CA ALA A 57 4.07 -4.40 -5.40
C ALA A 57 2.80 -4.90 -6.11
N GLY A 58 1.77 -5.31 -5.35
CA GLY A 58 0.50 -5.77 -5.91
C GLY A 58 -0.22 -4.67 -6.70
N ALA A 59 -0.20 -3.44 -6.20
CA ALA A 59 -0.75 -2.28 -6.90
C ALA A 59 -0.03 -2.00 -8.22
N LEU A 60 1.31 -2.03 -8.23
CA LEU A 60 2.10 -1.84 -9.45
C LEU A 60 1.82 -2.93 -10.49
N VAL A 61 1.77 -4.20 -10.09
CA VAL A 61 1.41 -5.31 -10.98
C VAL A 61 -0.01 -5.13 -11.53
N GLY A 62 -0.96 -4.70 -10.69
CA GLY A 62 -2.32 -4.41 -11.11
C GLY A 62 -2.40 -3.27 -12.13
N LEU A 63 -1.68 -2.17 -11.90
CA LEU A 63 -1.61 -1.04 -12.81
C LEU A 63 -0.97 -1.41 -14.14
N PHE A 64 0.14 -2.15 -14.10
CA PHE A 64 0.81 -2.65 -15.30
C PHE A 64 -0.13 -3.49 -16.16
N ARG A 65 -0.79 -4.49 -15.55
CA ARG A 65 -1.74 -5.35 -16.27
C ARG A 65 -2.93 -4.60 -16.82
N LEU A 66 -3.43 -3.60 -16.09
CA LEU A 66 -4.53 -2.77 -16.56
C LEU A 66 -4.11 -1.97 -17.79
N ALA A 67 -2.93 -1.35 -17.77
CA ALA A 67 -2.41 -0.57 -18.88
C ALA A 67 -2.17 -1.43 -20.13
N THR A 68 -1.58 -2.62 -19.99
CA THR A 68 -1.28 -3.48 -21.14
C THR A 68 -2.53 -4.11 -21.76
N ALA A 69 -3.56 -4.40 -20.95
CA ALA A 69 -4.82 -4.96 -21.46
C ALA A 69 -5.58 -3.98 -22.36
N ASP A 70 -5.49 -2.68 -22.08
CA ASP A 70 -6.10 -1.64 -22.91
C ASP A 70 -5.37 -1.51 -24.27
N ASP A 71 -4.03 -1.64 -24.29
CA ASP A 71 -3.23 -1.63 -25.52
C ASP A 71 -3.51 -2.86 -26.42
N ASP A 72 -3.63 -4.05 -25.83
CA ASP A 72 -3.96 -5.29 -26.57
C ASP A 72 -5.36 -5.21 -27.21
N ALA A 73 -6.33 -4.60 -26.52
CA ALA A 73 -7.68 -4.43 -27.05
C ALA A 73 -7.74 -3.38 -28.18
N ALA A 74 -6.91 -2.34 -28.11
CA ALA A 74 -6.82 -1.32 -29.16
C ALA A 74 -6.19 -1.87 -30.44
N SER A 75 -5.12 -2.67 -30.31
CA SER A 75 -4.41 -3.26 -31.47
C SER A 75 -5.20 -4.36 -32.18
N ALA A 76 -6.12 -5.05 -31.49
CA ALA A 76 -6.99 -6.06 -32.11
C ALA A 76 -8.21 -5.49 -32.86
N ALA A 77 -8.49 -4.19 -32.69
CA ALA A 77 -9.60 -3.50 -33.36
C ALA A 77 -9.18 -2.78 -34.66
N GLU A 78 -7.88 -2.74 -34.96
CA GLU A 78 -7.25 -2.16 -36.16
C GLU A 78 -7.07 -3.21 -37.27
#